data_AF-Q0F370-F1
#
_entry.id   AF-Q0F370-F1
#
_cell.length_a   1.000
_cell.length_b   1.000
_cell.length_c   1.000
_cell.angle_alpha   90.00
_cell.angle_beta   90.00
_cell.angle_gamma   90.00
#
_symmetry.space_group_name_H-M   'P 1'
#
loop_
_entity.id
_entity.type
_entity.pdbx_description
1 polymer ?
#
loop_
_entity_poly.entity_id
_entity_poly.type
_entity_poly.pdbx_seq_one_letter_code
_entity_poly.pdbx_strand_id
1 'polypeptide(L)'
;MKGIKYFGVAGVLLLIASLMGCATQQPIPEKTQLQIREFQTRTYDTNDYKMVMKAVLNTLQDDGYIIQQANVDLGLLTAKKEIDTTDKVMAGLSALSAALGGHGNDAR
;
A
#
# COMPACT_ATOMS: atom_id res chain seq x y z
N MET A 1 20.80 -1.10 -48.23
CA MET A 1 20.30 0.16 -47.59
C MET A 1 18.85 0.01 -47.09
N LYS A 2 18.55 -1.04 -46.31
CA LYS A 2 17.20 -1.30 -45.75
C LYS A 2 17.19 -1.10 -44.23
N GLY A 3 18.32 -1.37 -43.55
CA GLY A 3 18.48 -1.22 -42.10
C GLY A 3 18.31 0.20 -41.56
N ILE A 4 18.66 1.25 -42.31
CA ILE A 4 18.48 2.65 -41.87
C ILE A 4 16.98 3.02 -41.75
N LYS A 5 16.13 2.41 -42.59
CA LYS A 5 14.67 2.63 -42.56
C LYS A 5 14.01 1.90 -41.39
N TYR A 6 14.47 0.68 -41.09
CA TYR A 6 13.97 -0.10 -39.96
C TYR A 6 14.42 0.47 -38.60
N PHE A 7 15.60 1.10 -38.53
CA PHE A 7 16.07 1.76 -37.31
C PHE A 7 15.17 2.94 -36.91
N GLY A 8 14.72 3.73 -37.90
CA GLY A 8 13.75 4.81 -37.68
C GLY A 8 12.37 4.30 -37.25
N VAL A 9 11.88 3.23 -37.86
CA VAL A 9 10.58 2.61 -37.50
C VAL A 9 10.63 1.99 -36.11
N ALA A 10 11.73 1.34 -35.73
CA ALA A 10 11.92 0.79 -34.40
C ALA A 10 11.99 1.88 -33.32
N GLY A 11 12.63 3.02 -33.61
CA GLY A 11 12.68 4.17 -32.68
C GLY A 11 11.30 4.81 -32.46
N VAL A 12 10.47 4.91 -33.49
CA VAL A 12 9.09 5.42 -33.38
C VAL A 12 8.20 4.45 -32.61
N LEU A 13 8.34 3.14 -32.83
CA LEU A 13 7.59 2.12 -32.10
C LEU A 13 7.93 2.13 -30.60
N LEU A 14 9.22 2.30 -30.26
CA LEU A 14 9.68 2.43 -28.87
C LEU A 14 9.11 3.69 -28.20
N LEU A 15 9.03 4.82 -28.92
CA LEU A 15 8.49 6.07 -28.41
C LEU A 15 6.98 5.97 -28.12
N ILE A 16 6.23 5.25 -28.95
CA ILE A 16 4.78 5.04 -28.78
C ILE A 16 4.50 4.12 -27.57
N ALA A 17 5.35 3.12 -27.32
CA ALA A 17 5.22 2.24 -26.16
C ALA A 17 5.35 2.99 -24.82
N SER A 18 6.19 4.02 -24.76
CA SER A 18 6.41 4.85 -23.57
C SER A 18 5.20 5.69 -23.14
N LEU A 19 4.24 5.90 -24.04
CA LEU A 19 3.06 6.76 -23.80
C LEU A 19 1.88 6.00 -23.18
N MET A 20 1.92 4.66 -23.08
CA MET A 20 0.82 3.85 -22.52
C MET A 20 0.89 3.67 -21.00
N GLY A 21 1.86 4.30 -20.31
CA GLY A 21 2.12 4.11 -18.88
C GLY A 21 1.45 5.10 -17.91
N CYS A 22 0.50 5.93 -18.35
CA CYS A 22 -0.17 6.86 -17.44
C CYS A 22 -1.39 6.19 -16.78
N ALA A 23 -1.13 5.34 -15.76
CA ALA A 23 -2.17 4.83 -14.89
C ALA A 23 -2.66 5.97 -13.98
N THR A 24 -3.75 6.63 -14.38
CA THR A 24 -4.44 7.59 -13.53
C THR A 24 -5.07 6.83 -12.36
N GLN A 25 -4.47 6.95 -11.17
CA GLN A 25 -5.08 6.47 -9.94
C GLN A 25 -6.42 7.18 -9.77
N GLN A 26 -7.51 6.42 -9.74
CA GLN A 26 -8.83 6.99 -9.48
C GLN A 26 -8.80 7.69 -8.11
N PRO A 27 -9.33 8.92 -8.01
CA PRO A 27 -9.37 9.63 -6.73
C PRO A 27 -10.20 8.80 -5.76
N ILE A 28 -9.53 8.24 -4.76
CA ILE A 28 -10.18 7.60 -3.62
C ILE A 28 -11.09 8.68 -3.03
N PRO A 29 -12.41 8.44 -2.91
CA PRO A 29 -13.33 9.46 -2.43
C PRO A 29 -12.84 9.97 -1.08
N GLU A 30 -12.54 11.27 -1.01
CA GLU A 30 -12.12 11.92 0.23
C GLU A 30 -13.24 11.76 1.25
N LYS A 31 -13.00 10.95 2.29
CA LYS A 31 -13.96 10.79 3.38
C LYS A 31 -14.17 12.15 4.04
N THR A 32 -15.43 12.51 4.26
CA THR A 32 -15.76 13.77 4.93
C THR A 32 -15.19 13.78 6.34
N GLN A 33 -14.78 14.96 6.84
CA GLN A 33 -14.25 15.09 8.20
C GLN A 33 -15.23 14.55 9.28
N LEU A 34 -16.53 14.59 9.01
CA LEU A 34 -17.56 14.05 9.90
C LEU A 34 -17.51 12.52 9.98
N GLN A 35 -17.43 11.83 8.84
CA GLN A 35 -17.29 10.37 8.81
C GLN A 35 -16.02 9.92 9.54
N ILE A 36 -14.92 10.66 9.42
CA ILE A 36 -13.67 10.35 10.12
C ILE A 36 -13.87 10.40 11.64
N ARG A 37 -14.60 11.40 12.16
CA ARG A 37 -14.87 11.52 13.59
C ARG A 37 -15.75 10.39 14.12
N GLU A 38 -16.75 9.97 13.34
CA GLU A 38 -17.61 8.84 13.69
C GLU A 38 -16.83 7.53 13.78
N PHE A 39 -15.86 7.31 12.88
CA PHE A 39 -14.99 6.12 12.95
C PHE A 39 -14.01 6.17 14.13
N GLN A 40 -13.52 7.36 14.50
CA GLN A 40 -12.55 7.53 15.58
C GLN A 40 -13.18 7.40 16.98
N THR A 41 -14.47 7.68 17.12
CA THR A 41 -15.14 7.73 18.41
C THR A 41 -16.27 6.71 18.47
N ARG A 42 -16.13 5.71 19.33
CA ARG A 42 -17.18 4.72 19.61
C ARG A 42 -17.44 4.65 21.11
N THR A 43 -18.71 4.69 21.49
CA THR A 43 -19.15 4.50 22.88
C THR A 43 -19.35 3.01 23.14
N TYR A 44 -18.98 2.56 24.34
CA TYR A 44 -19.15 1.19 24.80
C TYR A 44 -20.01 1.19 26.07
N ASP A 45 -20.94 0.24 26.17
CA ASP A 45 -21.91 0.13 27.28
C ASP A 45 -21.32 -0.66 28.46
N THR A 46 -20.06 -0.36 28.80
CA THR A 46 -19.32 -1.03 29.88
C THR A 46 -18.64 -0.01 30.78
N ASN A 47 -18.75 -0.22 32.09
CA ASN A 47 -18.10 0.61 33.10
C ASN A 47 -16.66 0.14 33.39
N ASP A 48 -16.24 -1.01 32.86
CA ASP A 48 -14.91 -1.57 33.07
C ASP A 48 -13.94 -1.11 31.95
N TYR A 49 -13.39 0.09 32.14
CA TYR A 49 -12.40 0.69 31.24
C TYR A 49 -11.11 -0.15 31.12
N LYS A 50 -10.75 -0.91 32.17
CA LYS A 50 -9.56 -1.78 32.14
C LYS A 50 -9.78 -2.96 31.22
N MET A 51 -10.99 -3.52 31.19
CA MET A 51 -11.36 -4.58 30.27
C MET A 51 -11.30 -4.11 28.81
N VAL A 52 -11.88 -2.94 28.51
CA VAL A 52 -11.88 -2.37 27.15
C VAL A 52 -10.45 -2.13 26.66
N MET A 53 -9.62 -1.53 27.50
CA MET A 53 -8.24 -1.20 27.12
C MET A 53 -7.37 -2.44 26.94
N LYS A 54 -7.61 -3.51 27.72
CA LYS A 54 -7.00 -4.82 27.48
C LYS A 54 -7.41 -5.43 26.14
N ALA A 55 -8.70 -5.34 25.79
CA ALA A 55 -9.18 -5.82 24.50
C ALA A 55 -8.51 -5.07 23.34
N VAL A 56 -8.41 -3.74 23.41
CA VAL A 56 -7.72 -2.91 22.40
C VAL A 56 -6.24 -3.29 22.30
N LEU A 57 -5.57 -3.45 23.43
CA LEU A 57 -4.15 -3.85 23.49
C LEU A 57 -3.91 -5.22 22.86
N ASN A 58 -4.83 -6.17 23.06
CA ASN A 58 -4.75 -7.48 22.40
C ASN A 58 -4.96 -7.36 20.89
N THR A 59 -5.97 -6.61 20.43
CA THR A 59 -6.22 -6.43 18.99
C THR A 59 -5.05 -5.76 18.26
N LEU A 60 -4.37 -4.80 18.90
CA LEU A 60 -3.19 -4.16 18.33
C LEU A 60 -2.01 -5.12 18.21
N GLN A 61 -1.83 -5.99 19.21
CA GLN A 61 -0.79 -7.02 19.15
C GLN A 61 -1.09 -8.09 18.09
N ASP A 62 -2.36 -8.51 17.96
CA ASP A 62 -2.79 -9.46 16.92
C ASP A 62 -2.52 -8.91 15.50
N ASP A 63 -2.70 -7.60 15.30
CA ASP A 63 -2.40 -6.91 14.03
C ASP A 63 -0.90 -6.64 13.79
N GLY A 64 -0.03 -7.01 14.73
CA GLY A 64 1.42 -6.84 14.66
C GLY A 64 1.91 -5.43 15.00
N TYR A 65 1.15 -4.64 15.77
CA TYR A 65 1.61 -3.39 16.34
C TYR A 65 2.39 -3.65 17.63
N ILE A 66 3.48 -2.88 17.82
CA ILE A 66 4.28 -2.85 19.04
C ILE A 66 3.74 -1.74 19.94
N ILE A 67 3.34 -2.09 21.17
CA ILE A 67 2.86 -1.14 22.17
C ILE A 67 4.06 -0.36 22.75
N GLN A 68 4.01 0.98 22.69
CA GLN A 68 5.08 1.84 23.22
C GLN A 68 4.73 2.43 24.58
N GLN A 69 3.49 2.86 24.77
CA GLN A 69 3.02 3.47 26.01
C GLN A 69 1.55 3.15 26.21
N ALA A 70 1.18 2.74 27.43
CA ALA A 70 -0.21 2.54 27.84
C ALA A 70 -0.42 3.19 29.21
N ASN A 71 -1.22 4.25 29.28
CA ASN A 71 -1.64 4.90 30.51
C ASN A 71 -3.10 4.54 30.78
N VAL A 72 -3.29 3.62 31.73
CA VAL A 72 -4.61 3.08 32.07
C VAL A 72 -5.48 4.09 32.83
N ASP A 73 -4.86 5.00 33.58
CA ASP A 73 -5.56 6.02 34.36
C ASP A 73 -6.10 7.15 33.47
N LEU A 74 -5.39 7.46 32.38
CA LEU A 74 -5.79 8.45 31.38
C LEU A 74 -6.56 7.86 30.18
N GLY A 75 -6.64 6.53 30.06
CA GLY A 75 -7.29 5.90 28.89
C GLY A 75 -6.49 6.02 27.58
N LEU A 76 -5.18 6.28 27.66
CA LEU A 76 -4.35 6.58 26.49
C LEU A 76 -3.41 5.43 26.15
N LEU A 77 -3.38 5.03 24.88
CA LEU A 77 -2.49 3.98 24.38
C LEU A 77 -1.84 4.39 23.05
N THR A 78 -0.54 4.17 22.94
CA THR A 78 0.27 4.47 21.76
C THR A 78 0.95 3.19 21.24
N ALA A 79 0.75 2.87 19.97
CA ALA A 79 1.32 1.70 19.31
C ALA A 79 1.90 2.07 17.93
N LYS A 80 2.94 1.34 17.48
CA LYS A 80 3.60 1.54 16.18
C LYS A 80 3.71 0.22 15.45
N LYS A 81 3.49 0.25 14.14
CA LYS A 81 3.74 -0.89 13.24
C LYS A 81 4.89 -0.56 12.32
N GLU A 82 5.91 -1.41 12.31
CA GLU A 82 7.03 -1.29 11.39
C GLU A 82 6.70 -2.09 10.14
N ILE A 83 6.56 -1.38 9.02
CA ILE A 83 6.34 -1.99 7.70
C ILE A 83 7.64 -1.84 6.96
N ASP A 84 8.34 -2.95 6.73
CA ASP A 84 9.56 -2.95 5.93
C ASP A 84 9.20 -2.68 4.47
N THR A 85 9.46 -1.46 4.00
CA THR A 85 9.14 -1.02 2.64
C THR A 85 9.97 -1.73 1.56
N THR A 86 11.01 -2.47 1.96
CA THR A 86 11.91 -3.20 1.06
C THR A 86 11.17 -4.27 0.23
N ASP A 87 10.19 -4.95 0.84
CA ASP A 87 9.44 -6.03 0.18
C ASP A 87 8.53 -5.51 -0.95
N LYS A 88 7.93 -4.33 -0.76
CA LYS A 88 7.02 -3.73 -1.76
C LYS A 88 7.77 -3.19 -2.97
N VAL A 89 8.98 -2.66 -2.76
CA VAL A 89 9.84 -2.17 -3.84
C VAL A 89 10.34 -3.32 -4.71
N MET A 90 10.72 -4.46 -4.11
CA MET A 90 11.14 -5.65 -4.86
C MET A 90 9.99 -6.29 -5.65
N ALA A 91 8.77 -6.30 -5.10
CA ALA A 91 7.58 -6.77 -5.81
C ALA A 91 7.19 -5.86 -7.01
N GLY A 92 7.33 -4.54 -6.85
CA GLY A 92 7.12 -3.59 -7.95
C GLY A 92 8.18 -3.70 -9.05
N LEU A 93 9.45 -3.93 -8.68
CA LEU A 93 10.54 -4.07 -9.62
C LEU A 93 10.50 -5.40 -10.39
N SER A 94 10.09 -6.50 -9.75
CA SER A 94 9.93 -7.80 -10.42
C SER A 94 8.81 -7.77 -11.46
N ALA A 95 7.68 -7.11 -11.13
CA ALA A 95 6.59 -6.88 -12.07
C ALA A 95 7.02 -5.99 -13.25
N LEU A 96 7.87 -4.99 -13.02
CA LEU A 96 8.42 -4.15 -14.09
C LEU A 96 9.38 -4.92 -15.00
N SER A 97 10.20 -5.83 -14.44
CA SER A 97 11.08 -6.70 -15.24
C SER A 97 10.31 -7.71 -16.09
N ALA A 98 9.18 -8.21 -15.59
CA ALA A 98 8.29 -9.09 -16.34
C ALA A 98 7.58 -8.32 -17.49
N ALA A 99 7.23 -7.06 -17.28
CA ALA A 99 6.61 -6.21 -18.30
C ALA A 99 7.60 -5.78 -19.40
N LEU A 100 8.90 -5.63 -19.08
CA LEU A 100 9.95 -5.30 -20.05
C LEU A 100 10.62 -6.53 -20.70
N GLY A 101 10.45 -7.72 -20.11
CA GLY A 101 11.07 -8.98 -20.55
C GLY A 101 10.21 -9.88 -21.43
N GLY A 102 9.00 -9.47 -21.80
CA GLY A 102 8.06 -10.27 -22.58
C GLY A 102 8.40 -10.39 -24.08
N HIS A 103 9.44 -11.15 -24.45
CA HIS A 103 9.46 -11.90 -25.71
C HIS A 103 9.88 -13.34 -25.40
N GLY A 104 8.93 -14.26 -25.58
CA GLY A 104 9.04 -15.64 -25.12
C GLY A 104 10.05 -16.49 -25.87
N ASN A 105 10.36 -17.63 -25.26
CA ASN A 105 10.71 -18.84 -25.99
C ASN A 105 10.41 -20.11 -25.16
N ASP A 106 9.13 -20.38 -24.93
CA ASP A 106 8.65 -21.69 -24.51
C ASP A 106 8.16 -22.45 -25.76
N ALA A 107 9.12 -23.07 -26.45
CA ALA A 107 8.84 -24.08 -27.46
C ALA A 107 10.04 -25.04 -27.61
N ARG A 108 10.40 -25.74 -26.52
CA ARG A 108 10.70 -27.18 -26.52
C ARG A 108 10.91 -27.72 -25.11
#